data_AF-A0A7Y5D801-F1
#
_entry.id   AF-A0A7Y5D801-F1
#
_cell.length_a   1.000
_cell.length_b   1.000
_cell.length_c   1.000
_cell.angle_alpha   90.00
_cell.angle_beta   90.00
_cell.angle_gamma   90.00
#
_symmetry.space_group_name_H-M   'P 1'
#
loop_
_entity.id
_entity.type
_entity.pdbx_description
1 polymer ?
#
loop_
_entity_poly.entity_id
_entity_poly.type
_entity_poly.pdbx_seq_one_letter_code
_entity_poly.pdbx_strand_id
1 'polypeptide(L)'
;MAFNLREIFQALADADYVVVGGFAVILHGHLRATRDLDLVIGFAPDNVAKACDALSAIGLRPRLPVTFQDFTDPAKREDWFRHRNMQVFPLWDPTNPERSVDVFVHEPMDFASLLENSIVKDLDGVPIRVASIAHIIAMKQAAGRRQDLDDIDALRQIAGEAEPSRDAS
;
A
#
# COMPACT_ATOMS: atom_id res chain seq x y z
N MET A 1 -5.42 -11.32 19.58
CA MET A 1 -4.11 -10.65 19.46
C MET A 1 -4.31 -9.64 18.35
N ALA A 2 -4.46 -8.35 18.68
CA ALA A 2 -4.85 -7.35 17.69
C ALA A 2 -3.72 -7.19 16.66
N PHE A 3 -4.10 -7.15 15.38
CA PHE A 3 -3.28 -6.77 14.24
C PHE A 3 -2.54 -5.46 14.57
N ASN A 4 -1.29 -5.54 15.04
CA ASN A 4 -0.55 -4.41 15.59
C ASN A 4 0.11 -3.61 14.45
N LEU A 5 -0.74 -2.97 13.64
CA LEU A 5 -0.34 -2.04 12.58
C LEU A 5 0.52 -0.89 13.08
N ARG A 6 0.30 -0.49 14.33
CA ARG A 6 1.05 0.58 14.97
C ARG A 6 2.55 0.30 14.95
N GLU A 7 2.99 -0.91 15.26
CA GLU A 7 4.42 -1.26 15.23
C GLU A 7 5.02 -1.15 13.82
N ILE A 8 4.26 -1.52 12.78
CA ILE A 8 4.70 -1.38 11.38
C ILE A 8 4.91 0.09 11.03
N PHE A 9 3.95 0.95 11.34
CA PHE A 9 4.05 2.37 11.02
C PHE A 9 5.07 3.11 11.89
N GLN A 10 5.27 2.68 13.14
CA GLN A 10 6.36 3.19 13.97
C GLN A 10 7.73 2.84 13.40
N ALA A 11 7.91 1.62 12.90
CA ALA A 11 9.17 1.22 12.28
C ALA A 11 9.44 2.01 10.99
N LEU A 12 8.39 2.30 10.21
CA LEU A 12 8.50 3.04 8.94
C LEU A 12 8.59 4.57 9.10
N ALA A 13 8.68 5.11 10.32
CA ALA A 13 8.62 6.55 10.57
C ALA A 13 9.68 7.38 9.83
N ASP A 14 10.86 6.79 9.54
CA ASP A 14 11.97 7.44 8.84
C ASP A 14 12.01 7.17 7.32
N ALA A 15 11.07 6.35 6.82
CA ALA A 15 10.95 5.99 5.42
C ALA A 15 9.78 6.73 4.74
N ASP A 16 9.97 7.11 3.48
CA ASP A 16 8.93 7.63 2.62
C ASP A 16 8.10 6.46 2.07
N TYR A 17 6.86 6.37 2.54
CA TYR A 17 5.87 5.39 2.11
C TYR A 17 4.48 6.03 2.00
N VAL A 18 3.59 5.36 1.28
CA VAL A 18 2.17 5.67 1.22
C VAL A 18 1.35 4.39 1.34
N VAL A 19 0.40 4.39 2.28
CA VAL A 19 -0.60 3.33 2.43
C VAL A 19 -1.58 3.40 1.28
N VAL A 20 -1.75 2.28 0.58
CA VAL A 20 -2.67 2.12 -0.55
C VAL A 20 -3.63 0.95 -0.29
N GLY A 21 -4.34 0.52 -1.34
CA GLY A 21 -5.12 -0.72 -1.30
C GLY A 21 -6.30 -0.71 -0.33
N GLY A 22 -6.63 -1.88 0.21
CA GLY A 22 -7.85 -2.07 1.00
C GLY A 22 -7.84 -1.32 2.34
N PHE A 23 -6.67 -1.22 2.99
CA PHE A 23 -6.55 -0.49 4.25
C PHE A 23 -6.72 1.03 4.05
N ALA A 24 -6.21 1.59 2.95
CA ALA A 24 -6.45 2.99 2.62
C ALA A 24 -7.95 3.31 2.43
N VAL A 25 -8.71 2.40 1.81
CA VAL A 25 -10.16 2.52 1.65
C VAL A 25 -10.88 2.59 3.00
N ILE A 26 -10.51 1.71 3.94
CA ILE A 26 -11.05 1.72 5.31
C ILE A 26 -10.76 3.04 6.00
N LEU A 27 -9.53 3.53 5.89
CA LEU A 27 -9.13 4.79 6.50
C LEU A 27 -9.93 5.98 5.96
N HIS A 28 -10.38 5.95 4.70
CA HIS A 28 -11.27 6.96 4.11
C HIS A 28 -12.74 6.83 4.51
N GLY A 29 -13.10 5.81 5.28
CA GLY A 29 -14.44 5.68 5.86
C GLY A 29 -15.32 4.64 5.16
N HIS A 30 -14.79 3.88 4.20
CA HIS A 30 -15.51 2.75 3.61
C HIS A 30 -15.09 1.43 4.25
N LEU A 31 -15.98 0.87 5.08
CA LEU A 31 -15.73 -0.39 5.77
C LEU A 31 -15.75 -1.57 4.79
N ARG A 32 -14.65 -2.33 4.76
CA ARG A 32 -14.53 -3.59 4.05
C ARG A 32 -13.58 -4.54 4.76
N ALA A 33 -13.60 -5.82 4.40
CA ALA A 33 -12.57 -6.75 4.82
C ALA A 33 -11.28 -6.52 4.03
N THR A 34 -10.15 -6.33 4.71
CA THR A 34 -8.81 -6.37 4.11
C THR A 34 -7.96 -7.37 4.88
N ARG A 35 -7.04 -8.05 4.19
CA ARG A 35 -6.14 -9.05 4.80
C ARG A 35 -4.73 -8.52 4.96
N ASP A 36 -4.30 -7.69 4.03
CA ASP A 36 -2.93 -7.24 3.90
C ASP A 36 -2.86 -5.71 3.99
N LEU A 37 -1.71 -5.20 4.43
CA LEU A 37 -1.36 -3.79 4.35
C LEU A 37 -0.57 -3.54 3.06
N ASP A 38 -1.17 -2.85 2.10
CA ASP A 38 -0.50 -2.49 0.85
C ASP A 38 0.29 -1.18 0.99
N LEU A 39 1.56 -1.18 0.59
CA LEU A 39 2.46 -0.03 0.66
C LEU A 39 3.14 0.24 -0.69
N VAL A 40 3.15 1.52 -1.10
CA VAL A 40 4.09 2.02 -2.10
C VAL A 40 5.20 2.77 -1.35
N ILE A 41 6.46 2.51 -1.70
CA ILE A 41 7.62 3.24 -1.16
C ILE A 41 8.36 3.93 -2.29
N GLY A 42 9.08 5.01 -1.98
CA GLY A 42 9.97 5.65 -2.96
C GLY A 42 11.21 4.82 -3.22
N PHE A 43 11.62 4.71 -4.48
CA PHE A 43 12.78 3.89 -4.87
C PHE A 43 14.14 4.58 -4.83
N ALA A 44 14.24 5.74 -4.18
CA ALA A 44 15.53 6.29 -3.81
C ALA A 44 16.32 5.24 -2.98
N PRO A 45 17.59 4.94 -3.30
CA PRO A 45 18.34 3.86 -2.65
C PRO A 45 18.30 3.91 -1.12
N ASP A 46 18.48 5.10 -0.55
CA ASP A 46 18.44 5.33 0.89
C ASP A 46 17.07 5.01 1.48
N ASN A 47 15.99 5.36 0.78
CA ASN A 47 14.62 5.10 1.24
C ASN A 47 14.28 3.61 1.21
N VAL A 48 14.69 2.91 0.15
CA VAL A 48 14.49 1.45 0.05
C VAL A 48 15.22 0.74 1.18
N ALA A 49 16.47 1.14 1.47
CA ALA A 49 17.23 0.57 2.58
C ALA A 49 16.52 0.80 3.93
N LYS A 50 16.10 2.04 4.23
CA LYS A 50 15.35 2.35 5.45
C LYS A 50 14.08 1.52 5.61
N ALA A 51 13.26 1.42 4.56
CA ALA A 51 12.03 0.64 4.59
C ALA A 51 12.32 -0.86 4.81
N CYS A 52 13.31 -1.43 4.12
CA CYS A 52 13.69 -2.83 4.28
C CYS A 52 14.21 -3.12 5.70
N ASP A 53 15.09 -2.27 6.22
CA ASP A 53 15.67 -2.41 7.56
C ASP A 53 14.59 -2.30 8.64
N ALA A 54 13.70 -1.32 8.52
CA ALA A 54 12.56 -1.13 9.43
C ALA A 54 11.65 -2.36 9.48
N LEU A 55 11.23 -2.87 8.33
CA LEU A 55 10.32 -4.02 8.24
C LEU A 55 11.02 -5.31 8.70
N SER A 56 12.30 -5.48 8.40
CA SER A 56 13.09 -6.63 8.87
C SER A 56 13.29 -6.62 10.39
N ALA A 57 13.53 -5.44 10.98
CA ALA A 57 13.77 -5.24 12.41
C ALA A 57 12.58 -5.63 13.29
N ILE A 58 11.36 -5.43 12.79
CA ILE A 58 10.11 -5.85 13.47
C ILE A 58 9.72 -7.30 13.17
N GLY A 59 10.61 -8.08 12.54
CA GLY A 59 10.45 -9.52 12.36
C GLY A 59 9.72 -9.94 11.08
N LEU A 60 9.35 -9.01 10.18
CA LEU A 60 8.75 -9.38 8.90
C LEU A 60 9.76 -10.10 8.01
N ARG A 61 9.29 -11.08 7.25
CA ARG A 61 10.10 -11.89 6.35
C ARG A 61 9.43 -11.99 4.98
N PRO A 62 10.22 -12.06 3.89
CA PRO A 62 9.66 -12.34 2.57
C PRO A 62 8.95 -13.69 2.57
N ARG A 63 7.77 -13.74 1.95
CA ARG A 63 7.00 -14.97 1.79
C ARG A 63 7.51 -15.83 0.62
N LEU A 64 8.12 -15.18 -0.36
CA LEU A 64 8.72 -15.80 -1.53
C LEU A 64 10.21 -16.11 -1.26
N PRO A 65 10.85 -17.02 -2.04
CA PRO A 65 12.27 -17.36 -1.90
C PRO A 65 13.20 -16.26 -2.44
N VAL A 66 13.06 -15.06 -1.87
CA VAL A 66 13.81 -13.84 -2.18
C VAL A 66 14.13 -13.13 -0.86
N THR A 67 15.11 -12.25 -0.86
CA THR A 67 15.58 -11.54 0.35
C THR A 67 15.27 -10.05 0.29
N PHE A 68 15.33 -9.35 1.44
CA PHE A 68 15.31 -7.89 1.46
C PHE A 68 16.45 -7.29 0.62
N GLN A 69 17.63 -7.92 0.65
CA GLN A 69 18.77 -7.49 -0.17
C GLN A 69 18.45 -7.58 -1.67
N ASP A 70 17.74 -8.63 -2.09
CA ASP A 70 17.27 -8.72 -3.47
C ASP A 70 16.28 -7.61 -3.82
N PHE A 71 15.39 -7.24 -2.89
CA PHE A 71 14.46 -6.14 -3.10
C PHE A 71 15.19 -4.79 -3.19
N THR A 72 16.33 -4.59 -2.52
CA THR A 72 17.09 -3.33 -2.65
C THR A 72 17.71 -3.12 -4.04
N ASP A 73 17.92 -4.19 -4.81
CA ASP A 73 18.51 -4.16 -6.14
C ASP A 73 17.47 -3.77 -7.20
N PRO A 74 17.60 -2.59 -7.86
CA PRO A 74 16.64 -2.15 -8.87
C PRO A 74 16.52 -3.12 -10.05
N ALA A 75 17.61 -3.78 -10.46
CA ALA A 75 17.58 -4.70 -11.59
C ALA A 75 16.76 -5.96 -11.26
N LYS A 76 16.82 -6.43 -10.01
CA LYS A 76 16.00 -7.56 -9.55
C LYS A 76 14.53 -7.17 -9.44
N ARG A 77 14.21 -5.99 -8.88
CA ARG A 77 12.83 -5.50 -8.85
C ARG A 77 12.21 -5.41 -10.25
N GLU A 78 12.99 -4.92 -11.23
CA GLU A 78 12.55 -4.84 -12.62
C GLU A 78 12.35 -6.22 -13.26
N ASP A 79 13.25 -7.18 -13.02
CA ASP A 79 13.10 -8.57 -13.47
C ASP A 79 11.83 -9.21 -12.89
N TRP A 80 11.58 -9.01 -11.60
CA TRP A 80 10.40 -9.53 -10.92
C TRP A 80 9.12 -8.99 -11.54
N PHE A 81 9.06 -7.68 -11.80
CA PHE A 81 7.92 -7.04 -12.42
C PHE A 81 7.69 -7.50 -13.86
N ARG A 82 8.71 -7.40 -14.73
CA ARG A 82 8.55 -7.62 -16.17
C ARG A 82 8.55 -9.09 -16.59
N HIS A 83 9.30 -9.94 -15.89
CA HIS A 83 9.56 -11.30 -16.34
C HIS A 83 8.94 -12.36 -15.43
N ARG A 84 8.61 -12.02 -14.18
CA ARG A 84 8.02 -12.96 -13.21
C ARG A 84 6.58 -12.64 -12.83
N ASN A 85 5.99 -11.60 -13.41
CA ASN A 85 4.63 -11.11 -13.09
C ASN A 85 4.42 -10.82 -11.59
N MET A 86 5.50 -10.51 -10.86
CA MET A 86 5.44 -10.19 -9.45
C MET A 86 5.13 -8.70 -9.31
N GLN A 87 3.96 -8.37 -8.78
CA GLN A 87 3.51 -6.99 -8.60
C GLN A 87 3.96 -6.41 -7.25
N VAL A 88 4.02 -7.27 -6.25
CA VAL A 88 4.32 -6.94 -4.85
C VAL A 88 5.35 -7.90 -4.29
N PHE A 89 6.08 -7.43 -3.29
CA PHE A 89 6.99 -8.14 -2.42
C PHE A 89 6.26 -8.46 -1.12
N PRO A 90 5.66 -9.66 -1.01
CA PRO A 90 4.82 -10.02 0.12
C PRO A 90 5.69 -10.34 1.34
N LEU A 91 5.43 -9.61 2.42
CA LEU A 91 6.07 -9.77 3.72
C LEU A 91 5.05 -10.30 4.72
N TRP A 92 5.50 -11.18 5.61
CA TRP A 92 4.66 -11.74 6.67
C TRP A 92 5.45 -11.93 7.96
N ASP A 93 4.74 -11.96 9.08
CA ASP A 93 5.31 -12.27 10.38
C ASP A 93 5.17 -13.78 10.68
N PRO A 94 6.28 -14.53 10.82
CA PRO A 94 6.23 -15.96 11.15
C PRO A 94 5.54 -16.30 12.47
N THR A 95 5.48 -15.33 13.40
CA THR A 95 4.87 -15.49 14.72
C THR A 95 3.40 -15.06 14.75
N ASN A 96 2.98 -14.26 13.76
CA ASN A 96 1.60 -13.80 13.60
C ASN A 96 1.22 -13.71 12.11
N PRO A 97 0.77 -14.80 11.48
CA PRO A 97 0.50 -14.84 10.05
C PRO A 97 -0.58 -13.87 9.55
N GLU A 98 -1.40 -13.32 10.45
CA GLU A 98 -2.37 -12.26 10.10
C GLU A 98 -1.66 -10.95 9.79
N ARG A 99 -0.44 -10.73 10.28
CA ARG A 99 0.39 -9.56 9.98
C ARG A 99 1.11 -9.73 8.66
N SER A 100 0.49 -9.19 7.61
CA SER A 100 0.97 -9.25 6.23
C SER A 100 1.08 -7.85 5.64
N VAL A 101 2.17 -7.60 4.92
CA VAL A 101 2.48 -6.32 4.26
C VAL A 101 2.91 -6.59 2.83
N ASP A 102 2.20 -6.02 1.87
CA ASP A 102 2.55 -6.10 0.46
C ASP A 102 3.21 -4.79 0.03
N VAL A 103 4.51 -4.85 -0.31
CA VAL A 103 5.26 -3.69 -0.81
C VAL A 103 5.34 -3.78 -2.34
N PHE A 104 4.89 -2.77 -3.07
CA PHE A 104 4.99 -2.79 -4.53
C PHE A 104 6.44 -2.89 -5.01
N VAL A 105 6.73 -3.75 -6.00
CA VAL A 105 8.09 -3.88 -6.59
C VAL A 105 8.36 -2.86 -7.70
N HIS A 106 7.31 -2.18 -8.17
CA HIS A 106 7.35 -1.09 -9.14
C HIS A 106 6.52 0.08 -8.60
N GLU A 107 6.74 1.30 -9.08
CA GLU A 107 5.86 2.43 -8.74
C GLU A 107 4.61 2.36 -9.63
N PRO A 108 3.40 2.06 -9.10
CA PRO A 108 2.19 1.94 -9.93
C PRO A 108 1.75 3.29 -10.53
N MET A 109 2.28 4.37 -9.99
CA MET A 109 2.20 5.75 -10.44
C MET A 109 3.38 6.50 -9.85
N ASP A 110 3.67 7.70 -10.36
CA ASP A 110 4.77 8.54 -9.86
C ASP A 110 4.71 8.71 -8.32
N PHE A 111 5.75 8.25 -7.63
CA PHE A 111 5.77 8.24 -6.16
C PHE A 111 5.80 9.66 -5.57
N ALA A 112 6.47 10.62 -6.23
CA ALA A 112 6.55 11.99 -5.73
C ALA A 112 5.16 12.64 -5.69
N SER A 113 4.39 12.50 -6.77
CA SER A 113 2.99 12.93 -6.83
C SER A 113 2.11 12.20 -5.82
N LEU A 114 2.29 10.88 -5.67
CA LEU A 114 1.53 10.08 -4.71
C LEU A 114 1.80 10.55 -3.26
N LEU A 115 3.05 10.84 -2.92
CA LEU A 115 3.47 11.31 -1.61
C LEU A 115 2.98 12.74 -1.34
N GLU A 116 3.14 13.65 -2.30
CA GLU A 116 2.71 15.05 -2.19
C GLU A 116 1.20 15.16 -1.93
N ASN A 117 0.41 14.38 -2.65
CA ASN A 117 -1.05 14.39 -2.56
C ASN A 117 -1.60 13.42 -1.50
N SER A 118 -0.74 12.70 -0.78
CA SER A 118 -1.16 11.84 0.33
C SER A 118 -1.72 12.67 1.48
N ILE A 119 -2.66 12.09 2.21
CA ILE A 119 -3.19 12.69 3.44
C ILE A 119 -2.58 12.01 4.65
N VAL A 120 -2.31 12.80 5.69
CA VAL A 120 -1.85 12.28 6.98
C VAL A 120 -3.07 11.93 7.82
N LYS A 121 -3.11 10.70 8.34
CA LYS A 121 -4.10 10.25 9.33
C LYS A 121 -3.41 9.85 10.61
N ASP A 122 -4.10 9.99 11.73
CA ASP A 122 -3.63 9.50 13.02
C ASP A 122 -4.13 8.07 13.23
N LEU A 123 -3.22 7.13 13.48
CA LEU A 123 -3.54 5.78 13.92
C LEU A 123 -2.93 5.56 15.31
N ASP A 124 -3.75 5.73 16.33
CA ASP A 124 -3.36 5.60 17.75
C ASP A 124 -2.13 6.44 18.12
N GLY A 125 -2.08 7.69 17.66
CA GLY A 125 -0.97 8.62 17.88
C GLY A 125 0.21 8.46 16.91
N VAL A 126 0.10 7.59 15.90
CA VAL A 126 1.12 7.44 14.85
C VAL A 126 0.61 8.12 13.57
N PRO A 127 1.30 9.16 13.07
CA PRO A 127 0.95 9.77 11.80
C PRO A 127 1.28 8.82 10.65
N ILE A 128 0.29 8.51 9.81
CA ILE A 128 0.44 7.64 8.65
C ILE A 128 0.08 8.37 7.36
N ARG A 129 0.86 8.13 6.31
CA ARG A 129 0.62 8.66 4.97
C ARG A 129 -0.31 7.73 4.20
N VAL A 130 -1.46 8.25 3.77
CA VAL A 130 -2.51 7.49 3.08
C VAL A 130 -2.77 8.10 1.72
N ALA A 131 -2.84 7.28 0.67
CA ALA A 131 -3.14 7.77 -0.67
C ALA A 131 -4.46 8.55 -0.70
N SER A 132 -4.52 9.60 -1.53
CA SER A 132 -5.78 10.33 -1.73
C SER A 132 -6.84 9.43 -2.37
N ILE A 133 -8.12 9.81 -2.21
CA ILE A 133 -9.22 9.08 -2.84
C ILE A 133 -9.01 8.95 -4.36
N ALA A 134 -8.61 10.05 -5.02
CA ALA A 134 -8.34 10.06 -6.45
C ALA A 134 -7.26 9.04 -6.85
N HIS A 135 -6.16 8.96 -6.10
CA HIS A 135 -5.10 7.99 -6.37
C HIS A 135 -5.55 6.54 -6.13
N ILE A 136 -6.34 6.28 -5.08
CA ILE A 136 -6.89 4.94 -4.83
C ILE A 136 -7.83 4.51 -5.97
N ILE A 137 -8.71 5.41 -6.43
CA ILE A 137 -9.60 5.14 -7.57
C ILE A 137 -8.79 4.82 -8.83
N ALA A 138 -7.76 5.61 -9.14
CA ALA A 138 -6.91 5.39 -10.30
C ALA A 138 -6.21 4.01 -10.27
N MET A 139 -5.63 3.62 -9.13
CA MET A 139 -5.00 2.31 -8.96
C MET A 139 -6.01 1.17 -9.13
N LYS A 140 -7.22 1.32 -8.57
CA LYS A 140 -8.30 0.34 -8.65
C LYS A 140 -8.84 0.17 -10.07
N GLN A 141 -9.00 1.26 -10.81
CA GLN A 141 -9.39 1.24 -12.22
C GLN A 141 -8.35 0.51 -13.08
N ALA A 142 -7.06 0.74 -12.82
CA ALA A 142 -5.98 0.05 -13.53
C ALA A 142 -5.94 -1.46 -13.20
N ALA A 143 -6.24 -1.84 -11.95
CA ALA A 143 -6.27 -3.24 -11.52
C ALA A 143 -7.48 -4.02 -12.08
N GLY A 144 -8.62 -3.37 -12.29
CA GLY A 144 -9.79 -3.94 -12.97
C GLY A 144 -10.46 -5.13 -12.27
N ARG A 145 -10.22 -5.34 -10.97
CA ARG A 145 -10.81 -6.49 -10.24
C ARG A 145 -12.27 -6.21 -9.89
N ARG A 146 -13.09 -7.26 -9.83
CA ARG A 146 -14.54 -7.12 -9.54
C ARG A 146 -14.83 -6.39 -8.22
N GLN A 147 -14.06 -6.71 -7.17
CA GLN A 147 -14.19 -6.08 -5.85
C GLN A 147 -13.79 -4.59 -5.84
N ASP A 148 -13.02 -4.13 -6.83
CA ASP A 148 -12.57 -2.75 -6.89
C ASP A 148 -13.70 -1.82 -7.37
N LEU A 149 -14.76 -2.33 -8.01
CA LEU A 149 -15.91 -1.53 -8.44
C LEU A 149 -16.68 -0.95 -7.24
N ASP A 150 -17.00 -1.78 -6.25
CA ASP A 150 -17.72 -1.35 -5.05
C ASP A 150 -16.90 -0.31 -4.27
N ASP A 151 -15.59 -0.54 -4.17
CA ASP A 151 -14.66 0.40 -3.52
C ASP A 151 -14.63 1.75 -4.27
N ILE A 152 -14.60 1.75 -5.61
CA ILE A 152 -14.59 2.98 -6.42
C ILE A 152 -15.88 3.77 -6.20
N ASP A 153 -17.03 3.13 -6.26
CA ASP A 153 -18.32 3.81 -6.12
C ASP A 153 -18.48 4.42 -4.72
N ALA A 154 -18.10 3.69 -3.67
CA ALA A 154 -18.10 4.20 -2.31
C ALA A 154 -17.13 5.39 -2.13
N LEU A 155 -15.93 5.29 -2.70
CA LEU A 155 -14.93 6.35 -2.63
C LEU A 155 -15.38 7.64 -3.34
N ARG A 156 -16.08 7.53 -4.48
CA ARG A 156 -16.67 8.67 -5.18
C ARG A 156 -17.72 9.38 -4.32
N GLN A 157 -18.59 8.60 -3.68
CA GLN A 157 -19.59 9.14 -2.75
C GLN A 157 -18.92 9.89 -1.58
N ILE A 158 -17.83 9.32 -1.01
CA ILE A 158 -17.06 9.94 0.07
C ILE A 158 -16.39 11.24 -0.42
N ALA A 159 -15.87 11.27 -1.65
CA ALA A 159 -15.26 12.45 -2.25
C ALA A 159 -16.28 13.57 -2.57
N GLY A 160 -17.58 13.31 -2.44
CA GLY A 160 -18.62 14.26 -2.84
C GLY A 160 -18.79 14.37 -4.36
N GLU A 161 -18.26 13.41 -5.12
CA GLU A 161 -18.55 13.28 -6.54
C GLU A 161 -19.97 12.71 -6.66
N ALA A 162 -20.96 13.59 -6.81
CA ALA A 162 -22.32 13.19 -7.11
C ALA A 162 -22.32 12.33 -8.39
N GLU A 163 -23.02 11.19 -8.36
CA GLU A 163 -23.29 10.43 -9.59
C GLU A 163 -23.85 11.39 -10.66
N PRO A 164 -23.38 11.34 -11.92
CA PRO A 164 -24.17 11.92 -13.00
C PRO A 164 -25.50 11.18 -12.98
N SER A 165 -26.56 11.93 -12.64
CA SER A 165 -27.94 11.46 -12.55
C SER A 165 -28.24 10.45 -13.64
N ARG A 166 -28.45 9.19 -13.27
CA ARG A 166 -29.13 8.21 -14.11
C ARG A 166 -30.63 8.53 -14.15
N ASP A 167 -30.94 9.69 -14.71
CA ASP A 167 -32.29 10.08 -15.13
C ASP A 167 -32.15 10.71 -16.52
N ALA A 168 -32.01 9.84 -17.51
CA ALA A 168 -32.28 10.17 -18.90
C ALA A 168 -32.55 8.86 -19.68
N SER A 169 -33.85 8.52 -19.74
CA SER A 169 -34.57 7.73 -20.76
C SER A 169 -35.22 6.45 -20.25
#